data_AF-A0A0D5YBB4-F1
#
_entry.id   AF-A0A0D5YBB4-F1
#
_cell.length_a   1.000
_cell.length_b   1.000
_cell.length_c   1.000
_cell.angle_alpha   90.00
_cell.angle_beta   90.00
_cell.angle_gamma   90.00
#
_symmetry.space_group_name_H-M   'P 1'
#
loop_
_entity.id
_entity.type
_entity.pdbx_description
1 polymer ?
#
loop_
_entity_poly.entity_id
_entity_poly.type
_entity_poly.pdbx_seq_one_letter_code
_entity_poly.pdbx_strand_id
1 'polypeptide(L)'
;GAYLHVLGDSIQSIGVMIGAAVIWYNPNLKVIDPICTLLFSVIVLYTTINMLRDILEVLMESTPREIDATSLERGLCEIDEVVAIHELHIWAITVGKVLLACHVRIRREADADMV
;
A
#
# COMPACT_ATOMS: atom_id res chain seq x y z
N GLY A 1 -2.67 -6.07 2.65
CA GLY A 1 -3.79 -5.70 1.76
C GLY A 1 -4.35 -6.89 1.00
N ALA A 2 -3.63 -7.38 -0.01
CA ALA A 2 -4.17 -8.35 -0.99
C ALA A 2 -4.80 -9.63 -0.42
N TYR A 3 -4.17 -10.29 0.58
CA TYR A 3 -4.73 -11.52 1.16
C TYR A 3 -6.09 -11.30 1.85
N LEU A 4 -6.22 -10.23 2.63
CA LEU A 4 -7.48 -9.86 3.29
C LEU A 4 -8.57 -9.49 2.26
N HIS A 5 -8.17 -8.88 1.15
CA HIS A 5 -9.09 -8.55 0.06
C HIS A 5 -9.63 -9.81 -0.62
N VAL A 6 -8.76 -10.76 -0.99
CA VAL A 6 -9.16 -12.05 -1.60
C VAL A 6 -10.03 -12.86 -0.64
N LEU A 7 -9.74 -12.83 0.66
CA LEU A 7 -10.58 -13.47 1.67
C LEU A 7 -11.97 -12.80 1.74
N GLY A 8 -12.02 -11.46 1.67
CA GLY A 8 -13.26 -10.69 1.60
C GLY A 8 -14.10 -11.04 0.38
N ASP A 9 -13.48 -11.10 -0.80
CA ASP A 9 -14.13 -11.50 -2.06
C ASP A 9 -14.68 -12.94 -1.98
N SER A 10 -13.93 -13.84 -1.33
CA SER A 10 -14.36 -15.23 -1.15
C SER A 10 -15.60 -15.32 -0.26
N ILE A 11 -15.62 -14.59 0.85
CA ILE A 11 -16.78 -14.52 1.77
C ILE A 11 -17.99 -13.92 1.05
N GLN A 12 -17.78 -12.85 0.28
CA GLN A 12 -18.84 -12.22 -0.49
C GLN A 12 -19.44 -13.17 -1.54
N SER A 13 -18.61 -13.93 -2.25
CA SER A 13 -19.06 -14.91 -3.24
C SER A 13 -19.93 -16.00 -2.60
N ILE A 14 -19.52 -16.49 -1.42
CA ILE A 14 -20.33 -17.43 -0.62
C ILE A 14 -21.64 -16.79 -0.17
N GLY A 15 -21.61 -15.53 0.28
CA GLY A 15 -22.81 -14.79 0.68
C GLY A 15 -23.84 -14.64 -0.44
N VAL A 16 -23.39 -14.31 -1.65
CA VAL A 16 -24.24 -14.23 -2.84
C VAL A 16 -24.83 -15.59 -3.21
N MET A 17 -24.02 -16.66 -3.14
CA MET A 17 -24.50 -18.02 -3.41
C MET A 17 -25.60 -18.45 -2.43
N ILE A 18 -25.46 -18.14 -1.14
CA ILE A 18 -26.49 -18.41 -0.13
C ILE A 18 -27.75 -17.56 -0.41
N GLY A 19 -27.59 -16.27 -0.72
CA GLY A 19 -28.71 -15.39 -1.08
C GLY A 19 -29.51 -15.95 -2.26
N ALA A 20 -28.83 -16.39 -3.31
CA ALA A 20 -29.45 -17.02 -4.47
C ALA A 20 -30.20 -18.32 -4.12
N ALA A 21 -29.63 -19.17 -3.25
CA ALA A 21 -30.29 -20.40 -2.79
C ALA A 21 -31.57 -20.12 -1.97
N VAL A 22 -31.56 -19.07 -1.13
CA VAL A 22 -32.74 -18.63 -0.35
C VAL A 22 -33.85 -18.13 -1.27
N ILE A 23 -33.51 -17.35 -2.30
CA ILE A 23 -34.47 -16.85 -3.30
C ILE A 23 -35.09 -18.01 -4.08
N TRP A 24 -34.30 -19.05 -4.42
CA TRP A 24 -34.80 -20.25 -5.10
C TRP A 24 -35.83 -21.01 -4.27
N TYR A 25 -35.61 -21.13 -2.95
CA TYR A 25 -36.55 -21.81 -2.06
C TYR A 25 -37.81 -20.98 -1.74
N ASN A 26 -37.69 -19.65 -1.64
CA ASN A 26 -38.80 -18.76 -1.33
C ASN A 26 -38.85 -17.54 -2.27
N PRO A 27 -39.57 -17.62 -3.41
CA PRO A 27 -39.63 -16.55 -4.40
C PRO A 27 -40.38 -15.29 -3.94
N ASN A 28 -41.03 -15.29 -2.76
CA ASN A 28 -41.61 -14.10 -2.14
C ASN A 28 -40.55 -13.15 -1.55
N LEU A 29 -39.31 -13.61 -1.37
CA LEU A 29 -38.20 -12.84 -0.79
C LEU A 29 -37.30 -12.18 -1.83
N LYS A 30 -37.79 -11.92 -3.05
CA LYS A 30 -37.01 -11.28 -4.14
C LYS A 30 -36.42 -9.92 -3.78
N VAL A 31 -36.96 -9.23 -2.78
CA VAL A 31 -36.45 -7.94 -2.27
C VAL A 31 -35.08 -8.10 -1.58
N ILE A 32 -34.74 -9.30 -1.11
CA ILE A 32 -33.44 -9.59 -0.50
C ILE A 32 -32.31 -9.44 -1.51
N ASP A 33 -32.54 -9.78 -2.77
CA ASP A 33 -31.53 -9.72 -3.84
C ASP A 33 -30.92 -8.32 -4.00
N PRO A 34 -31.70 -7.25 -4.29
CA PRO A 34 -31.13 -5.92 -4.43
C PRO A 34 -30.50 -5.39 -3.13
N ILE A 35 -31.01 -5.76 -1.95
CA ILE A 35 -30.41 -5.35 -0.67
C ILE A 35 -29.03 -6.00 -0.48
N CYS A 36 -28.93 -7.30 -0.71
CA CYS A 36 -27.66 -8.03 -0.65
C CYS A 36 -26.66 -7.50 -1.68
N THR A 37 -27.07 -7.31 -2.93
CA THR A 37 -26.19 -6.76 -3.97
C THR A 37 -25.68 -5.37 -3.62
N LEU A 38 -26.53 -4.50 -3.09
CA LEU A 38 -26.16 -3.13 -2.74
C LEU A 38 -25.21 -3.11 -1.53
N LEU A 39 -25.47 -3.94 -0.52
CA LEU A 39 -24.57 -4.11 0.62
C LEU A 39 -23.18 -4.60 0.18
N PHE A 40 -23.12 -5.66 -0.62
CA PHE A 40 -21.85 -6.18 -1.12
C PHE A 40 -21.13 -5.20 -2.05
N SER A 41 -21.87 -4.48 -2.90
CA SER A 41 -21.30 -3.44 -3.76
C SER A 41 -20.58 -2.35 -2.96
N VAL A 42 -21.18 -1.90 -1.84
CA VAL A 42 -20.55 -0.92 -0.95
C VAL A 42 -19.29 -1.48 -0.30
N ILE A 43 -19.31 -2.74 0.16
CA ILE A 43 -18.15 -3.40 0.77
C ILE A 43 -16.99 -3.51 -0.23
N VAL A 44 -17.26 -4.02 -1.45
CA VAL A 44 -16.23 -4.10 -2.51
C VAL A 44 -15.67 -2.72 -2.79
N LEU A 45 -16.54 -1.73 -3.04
CA LEU A 45 -16.13 -0.38 -3.37
C LEU A 45 -15.18 0.20 -2.32
N TYR A 46 -15.50 0.02 -1.04
CA TYR A 46 -14.63 0.47 0.04
C TYR A 46 -13.25 -0.20 0.00
N THR A 47 -13.21 -1.53 -0.16
CA THR A 47 -11.94 -2.27 -0.21
C THR A 47 -11.11 -1.92 -1.44
N THR A 48 -11.74 -1.76 -2.60
CA THR A 48 -11.09 -1.38 -3.85
C THR A 48 -10.51 0.03 -3.78
N ILE A 49 -11.23 1.00 -3.19
CA ILE A 49 -10.71 2.37 -3.01
C ILE A 49 -9.45 2.35 -2.14
N ASN A 50 -9.44 1.57 -1.06
CA ASN A 50 -8.27 1.49 -0.19
C ASN A 50 -7.07 0.88 -0.93
N MET A 51 -7.28 -0.23 -1.65
CA MET A 51 -6.21 -0.84 -2.46
C MET A 51 -5.73 0.08 -3.60
N LEU A 52 -6.64 0.81 -4.24
CA LEU A 52 -6.28 1.77 -5.29
C LEU A 52 -5.41 2.89 -4.74
N ARG A 53 -5.70 3.40 -3.53
CA ARG A 53 -4.84 4.38 -2.86
C ARG A 53 -3.45 3.84 -2.60
N ASP A 54 -3.32 2.61 -2.10
CA ASP A 54 -2.02 1.97 -1.87
C ASP A 54 -1.23 1.88 -3.19
N ILE A 55 -1.88 1.51 -4.29
CA ILE A 55 -1.24 1.43 -5.61
C ILE A 55 -0.83 2.81 -6.12
N LEU A 56 -1.70 3.81 -5.95
CA LEU A 56 -1.40 5.19 -6.34
C LEU A 56 -0.23 5.76 -5.52
N GLU A 57 -0.12 5.43 -4.24
CA GLU A 57 1.00 5.85 -3.39
C GLU A 57 2.33 5.28 -3.89
N VAL A 58 2.34 4.01 -4.30
CA VAL A 58 3.49 3.38 -4.97
C VAL A 58 3.78 4.02 -6.33
N LEU A 59 2.76 4.26 -7.15
CA LEU A 59 2.93 4.83 -8.50
C LEU A 59 3.40 6.28 -8.48
N MET A 60 2.98 7.04 -7.46
CA MET A 60 3.40 8.42 -7.24
C MET A 60 4.80 8.52 -6.62
N GLU A 61 5.51 7.40 -6.43
CA GLU A 61 6.81 7.33 -5.76
C GLU A 61 6.78 8.03 -4.40
N SER A 62 5.65 7.94 -3.69
CA SER A 62 5.48 8.58 -2.41
C SER A 62 6.46 8.01 -1.38
N THR A 63 6.94 8.86 -0.50
CA THR A 63 7.82 8.45 0.59
C THR A 63 7.08 7.46 1.50
N PRO A 64 7.65 6.27 1.78
CA PRO A 64 7.02 5.27 2.64
C PRO A 64 6.72 5.87 4.02
N ARG A 65 5.48 5.73 4.50
CA ARG A 65 5.03 6.33 5.77
C ARG A 65 5.79 5.84 7.00
N GLU A 66 6.47 4.70 6.88
CA GLU A 66 7.28 4.07 7.91
C GLU A 66 8.69 4.69 8.04
N ILE A 67 9.12 5.50 7.07
CA ILE A 67 10.47 6.05 7.02
C ILE A 67 10.44 7.53 7.34
N ASP A 68 11.10 7.89 8.45
CA ASP A 68 11.39 9.28 8.76
C ASP A 68 12.67 9.71 8.02
N ALA A 69 12.48 10.46 6.93
CA ALA A 69 13.57 11.01 6.13
C ALA A 69 14.56 11.82 6.98
N THR A 70 14.08 12.53 8.01
CA THR A 70 14.91 13.36 8.90
C THR A 70 15.85 12.51 9.75
N SER A 71 15.32 11.41 10.29
CA SER A 71 16.12 10.47 11.09
C SER A 71 17.15 9.75 10.23
N LEU A 72 16.80 9.43 8.98
CA LEU A 72 17.70 8.80 8.03
C LEU A 72 18.84 9.74 7.59
N GLU A 73 18.52 11.00 7.30
CA GLU A 73 19.49 12.04 6.97
C GLU A 73 20.48 12.26 8.12
N ARG A 74 19.99 12.30 9.37
CA ARG A 74 20.84 12.42 10.55
C ARG A 74 21.78 11.23 10.71
N GLY A 75 21.28 10.01 10.57
CA GLY A 75 22.10 8.80 10.68
C GLY A 75 23.18 8.71 9.59
N LEU A 76 22.86 9.14 8.37
CA LEU A 76 23.84 9.21 7.29
C LEU A 76 24.89 10.32 7.51
N CYS A 77 24.51 11.44 8.14
CA CYS A 77 25.44 12.50 8.53
C CYS A 77 26.36 12.13 9.71
N GLU A 78 26.07 11.06 10.44
CA GLU A 78 26.94 10.56 11.53
C GLU A 78 28.13 9.73 11.01
N ILE A 79 28.17 9.41 9.73
CA ILE A 79 29.30 8.71 9.09
C ILE A 79 30.49 9.69 9.00
N ASP A 80 31.64 9.33 9.59
CA ASP A 80 32.82 10.20 9.80
C ASP A 80 33.31 10.96 8.54
N GLU A 81 33.12 10.38 7.36
CA GLU A 81 33.61 10.94 6.09
C GLU A 81 32.57 11.77 5.34
N VAL A 82 31.30 11.74 5.78
CA VAL A 82 30.18 12.47 5.18
C VAL A 82 30.14 13.91 5.70
N VAL A 83 30.26 14.86 4.79
CA VAL A 83 30.25 16.31 5.07
C VAL A 83 28.83 16.87 5.00
N ALA A 84 28.03 16.41 4.04
CA ALA A 84 26.64 16.82 3.85
C ALA A 84 25.90 15.89 2.90
N ILE A 85 24.58 15.80 3.03
CA ILE A 85 23.70 15.05 2.14
C ILE A 85 22.73 16.03 1.50
N HIS A 86 22.52 15.92 0.19
CA HIS A 86 21.57 16.74 -0.56
C HIS A 86 20.64 15.84 -1.35
N GLU A 87 19.44 16.35 -1.66
CA GLU A 87 18.48 15.69 -2.56
C GLU A 87 18.20 14.24 -2.14
N LEU A 88 17.82 14.04 -0.87
CA LEU A 88 17.40 12.75 -0.35
C LEU A 88 16.02 12.39 -0.89
N HIS A 89 15.97 11.47 -1.85
CA HIS A 89 14.76 10.92 -2.43
C HIS A 89 14.55 9.49 -1.91
N ILE A 90 13.37 9.22 -1.36
CA ILE A 90 12.99 7.92 -0.83
C ILE A 90 11.63 7.55 -1.40
N TRP A 91 11.55 6.37 -2.02
CA TRP A 91 10.32 5.87 -2.63
C TRP A 91 10.20 4.35 -2.45
N ALA A 92 9.00 3.81 -2.62
CA ALA A 92 8.77 2.37 -2.69
C ALA A 92 8.38 1.96 -4.11
N ILE A 93 9.10 0.98 -4.68
CA ILE A 93 8.76 0.40 -6.00
C ILE A 93 7.70 -0.68 -5.87
N THR A 94 7.73 -1.43 -4.77
CA THR A 94 6.70 -2.43 -4.45
C THR A 94 6.59 -2.57 -2.93
N VAL A 95 5.54 -3.25 -2.48
CA VAL A 95 5.32 -3.50 -1.06
C VAL A 95 6.53 -4.22 -0.48
N GLY A 96 7.22 -3.59 0.47
CA GLY A 96 8.42 -4.12 1.12
C GLY A 96 9.74 -3.90 0.38
N LYS A 97 9.77 -3.22 -0.77
CA LYS A 97 11.01 -2.77 -1.42
C LYS A 97 11.07 -1.25 -1.46
N VAL A 98 11.83 -0.72 -0.51
CA VAL A 98 12.16 0.70 -0.42
C VAL A 98 13.47 0.95 -1.17
N LEU A 99 13.49 2.03 -1.95
CA LEU A 99 14.70 2.56 -2.57
C LEU A 99 14.95 3.97 -2.05
N LEU A 100 16.22 4.33 -2.07
CA LEU A 100 16.72 5.64 -1.70
C LEU A 100 17.77 6.06 -2.72
N ALA A 101 17.75 7.34 -3.08
CA ALA A 101 18.84 8.01 -3.78
C ALA A 101 19.15 9.32 -3.07
N CYS A 102 20.44 9.63 -2.92
CA CYS A 102 20.87 10.90 -2.35
C CYS A 102 22.24 11.29 -2.92
N HIS A 103 22.56 12.58 -2.85
CA HIS A 103 23.87 13.10 -3.16
C HIS A 103 24.67 13.29 -1.87
N VAL A 104 25.70 12.46 -1.69
CA VAL A 104 26.59 12.52 -0.53
C VAL A 104 27.82 13.36 -0.89
N ARG A 105 28.13 14.37 -0.08
CA ARG A 105 29.42 15.08 -0.12
C ARG A 105 30.35 14.44 0.89
N ILE A 106 31.50 13.95 0.41
CA ILE A 106 32.56 13.40 1.25
C ILE A 106 33.73 14.38 1.39
N ARG A 107 34.59 14.14 2.38
CA ARG A 107 35.83 14.90 2.56
C ARG A 107 36.77 14.69 1.36
N ARG A 108 37.55 15.70 0.97
CA ARG A 108 38.44 15.64 -0.21
C ARG A 108 39.54 14.57 -0.15
N GLU A 109 39.82 14.06 1.05
CA GLU A 109 40.85 13.04 1.31
C GLU A 109 40.25 11.65 1.58
N ALA A 110 38.91 11.53 1.58
CA ALA A 110 38.19 10.29 1.77
C ALA A 110 38.14 9.47 0.47
N ASP A 111 38.11 8.14 0.61
CA ASP A 111 37.94 7.22 -0.51
C ASP A 111 36.44 7.03 -0.78
N ALA A 112 35.99 7.44 -1.97
CA ALA A 112 34.57 7.41 -2.34
C ALA A 112 33.98 5.99 -2.38
N ASP A 113 34.81 4.96 -2.57
CA ASP A 113 34.36 3.56 -2.64
C ASP A 113 34.22 2.91 -1.24
N MET A 114 34.70 3.57 -0.18
CA MET A 114 34.71 3.07 1.20
C MET A 114 33.61 3.67 2.10
N VAL A 115 32.83 4.62 1.57
CA VAL A 115 31.74 5.34 2.26
C VAL A 115 30.37 4.78 1.87
#